data_AF-A0A4Q3HJ11-F1
#
_entry.id   AF-A0A4Q3HJ11-F1
#
_cell.length_a   1.000
_cell.length_b   1.000
_cell.length_c   1.000
_cell.angle_alpha   90.00
_cell.angle_beta   90.00
_cell.angle_gamma   90.00
#
_symmetry.space_group_name_H-M   'P 1'
#
loop_
_entity.id
_entity.type
_entity.pdbx_description
1 polymer ?
#
loop_
_entity_poly.entity_id
_entity_poly.type
_entity_poly.pdbx_seq_one_letter_code
_entity_poly.pdbx_strand_id
1 'polypeptide(L)' 'GRINGGPILSGDTFIVGTYELVFHAGDYLRARGVSLTEPAFLDVIPIRFGMSDVSAHYHVPLLISPYGYSTYRGS' A
#
# COMPACT_ATOMS: atom_id res chain seq x y z
N GLY A 1 -11.24 -2.94 -0.70
CA GLY A 1 -9.85 -2.50 -0.60
C GLY A 1 -9.00 -2.90 -1.79
N ARG A 2 -9.55 -2.83 -3.01
CA ARG A 2 -8.76 -2.87 -4.25
C ARG A 2 -8.90 -1.50 -4.92
N ILE A 3 -7.98 -1.18 -5.82
CA ILE A 3 -8.06 0.05 -6.60
C ILE A 3 -9.08 -0.15 -7.71
N ASN A 4 -10.02 0.79 -7.80
CA ASN A 4 -11.01 0.79 -8.86
C ASN A 4 -10.33 1.16 -10.18
N GLY A 5 -10.70 0.50 -11.27
CA GLY A 5 -10.08 0.74 -12.59
C GLY A 5 -8.89 -0.16 -12.93
N GLY A 6 -8.49 -1.08 -12.04
CA GLY A 6 -7.49 -2.11 -12.32
C GLY A 6 -6.10 -1.82 -11.71
N PRO A 7 -5.01 -2.27 -12.35
CA PRO A 7 -3.64 -2.06 -11.87
C PRO A 7 -3.27 -0.57 -11.76
N ILE A 8 -2.37 -0.24 -10.82
CA ILE A 8 -1.84 1.12 -10.66
C ILE A 8 -0.93 1.50 -11.84
N LEU A 9 -0.08 0.56 -12.26
CA LEU A 9 0.86 0.72 -13.36
C LEU A 9 0.63 -0.41 -14.37
N SER A 10 0.73 -0.08 -15.65
CA SER A 10 0.60 -1.02 -16.76
C SER A 10 1.29 -0.49 -18.02
N GLY A 11 1.61 -1.40 -18.95
CA GLY A 11 2.26 -1.06 -20.22
C GLY A 11 3.58 -0.32 -20.02
N ASP A 12 3.80 0.75 -20.77
CA ASP A 12 5.07 1.50 -20.79
C ASP A 12 5.43 2.19 -19.47
N THR A 13 4.49 2.29 -18.53
CA THR A 13 4.74 2.83 -17.18
C THR A 13 5.27 1.79 -16.20
N PHE A 14 5.25 0.52 -16.59
CA PHE A 14 5.70 -0.61 -15.79
C PHE A 14 7.19 -0.87 -16.01
N ILE A 15 8.01 -0.02 -15.40
CA ILE A 15 9.48 -0.04 -15.56
C ILE A 15 10.18 -0.64 -14.34
N VAL A 16 11.37 -1.20 -14.56
CA VAL A 16 12.23 -1.66 -13.45
C VAL A 16 12.67 -0.46 -12.62
N GLY A 17 12.62 -0.59 -11.30
CA GLY A 17 13.00 0.48 -10.39
C GLY A 17 12.55 0.26 -8.95
N THR A 18 12.77 1.27 -8.12
CA THR A 18 12.26 1.33 -6.75
C THR A 18 11.06 2.26 -6.69
N TYR A 19 9.99 1.78 -6.08
CA TYR A 19 8.72 2.46 -5.95
C TYR A 19 8.33 2.62 -4.49
N GLU A 20 7.44 3.56 -4.22
CA GLU A 20 6.85 3.77 -2.91
C GLU A 20 5.34 3.96 -3.03
N LEU A 21 4.57 3.17 -2.29
CA LEU A 21 3.14 3.40 -2.08
C LEU A 21 2.95 4.10 -0.74
N VAL A 22 2.20 5.20 -0.75
CA VAL A 22 1.87 5.95 0.48
C VAL A 22 0.40 5.71 0.82
N PHE A 23 0.16 5.01 1.92
CA PHE A 23 -1.18 4.73 2.41
C PHE A 23 -1.56 5.71 3.53
N HIS A 24 -2.68 6.41 3.36
CA HIS A 24 -3.31 7.24 4.40
C HIS A 24 -4.13 6.35 5.35
N ALA A 25 -3.43 5.55 6.17
CA ALA A 25 -4.01 4.52 7.03
C ALA A 25 -4.85 5.12 8.17
N GLY A 26 -4.42 6.23 8.76
CA GLY A 26 -5.13 6.91 9.83
C GLY A 26 -6.50 7.41 9.35
N ASP A 27 -6.55 8.08 8.21
CA ASP A 27 -7.81 8.55 7.59
C ASP A 27 -8.77 7.39 7.32
N TYR A 28 -8.24 6.29 6.76
CA TYR A 28 -9.02 5.08 6.54
C TYR A 28 -9.59 4.50 7.84
N LEU A 29 -8.77 4.34 8.90
CA LEU A 29 -9.19 3.78 10.19
C LEU A 29 -10.22 4.68 10.89
N ARG A 30 -10.01 6.01 10.89
CA ARG A 30 -10.98 6.99 11.41
C ARG A 30 -12.31 6.90 10.67
N ALA A 31 -12.30 6.83 9.34
CA ALA A 31 -13.50 6.67 8.52
C ALA A 31 -14.25 5.35 8.77
N ARG A 32 -13.57 4.34 9.32
CA ARG A 32 -14.16 3.06 9.75
C ARG A 32 -14.65 3.07 11.21
N GLY A 33 -14.61 4.22 11.88
CA GLY A 33 -15.08 4.39 13.25
C GLY A 33 -14.08 3.92 14.31
N VAL A 34 -12.81 3.73 13.96
CA VAL A 34 -11.78 3.34 14.91
C VAL A 34 -11.26 4.58 15.65
N SER A 35 -11.36 4.57 16.98
CA SER A 35 -10.71 5.58 17.83
C SER A 35 -9.20 5.37 17.84
N LEU A 36 -8.45 6.35 17.36
CA LEU A 36 -7.00 6.37 17.37
C LEU A 36 -6.50 7.34 18.44
N THR A 37 -5.27 7.14 18.90
CA THR A 37 -4.55 8.15 19.68
C THR A 37 -4.28 9.39 18.85
N GLU A 38 -3.98 10.52 19.50
CA GLU A 38 -3.48 11.72 18.84
C GLU A 38 -2.07 12.03 19.39
N PRO A 39 -1.00 11.85 18.58
CA PRO A 39 -1.02 11.38 17.19
C PRO A 39 -1.38 9.89 17.06
N ALA A 40 -1.92 9.51 15.90
CA ALA A 40 -2.18 8.10 15.59
C ALA A 40 -0.84 7.36 15.47
N PHE A 41 -0.74 6.16 16.07
CA PHE A 41 0.48 5.36 15.98
C PHE A 41 0.83 4.97 14.54
N LEU A 42 -0.19 4.70 13.71
CA LEU A 42 -0.06 4.46 12.27
C LEU A 42 -1.00 5.41 11.50
N ASP A 43 -0.46 6.51 11.00
CA ASP A 43 -1.22 7.53 10.24
C ASP A 43 -0.94 7.45 8.73
N VAL A 44 0.31 7.72 8.32
CA VAL A 44 0.76 7.59 6.93
C VAL A 44 1.82 6.49 6.85
N ILE A 45 1.59 5.49 5.99
CA ILE A 45 2.45 4.30 5.87
C ILE A 45 3.08 4.27 4.47
N PRO A 46 4.37 4.60 4.33
CA PRO A 46 5.13 4.37 3.10
C PRO A 46 5.57 2.90 3.02
N ILE A 47 5.31 2.25 1.88
CA ILE A 47 5.83 0.92 1.54
C ILE A 47 6.74 1.05 0.33
N ARG A 48 8.05 0.87 0.56
CA ARG A 48 9.08 0.84 -0.49
C ARG A 48 9.31 -0.58 -0.98
N PHE A 49 9.33 -0.77 -2.29
CA PHE A 49 9.61 -2.06 -2.91
C PHE A 49 10.30 -1.90 -4.27
N GLY A 50 10.98 -2.97 -4.69
CA GLY A 50 11.63 -3.05 -5.99
C GLY A 50 10.78 -3.81 -6.99
N MET A 51 10.70 -3.27 -8.21
CA MET A 51 10.26 -4.00 -9.40
C MET A 51 11.49 -4.33 -10.23
N SER A 52 11.68 -5.61 -10.55
CA SER A 52 12.87 -6.16 -11.19
C SER A 52 12.58 -6.88 -12.50
N ASP A 53 11.31 -7.15 -12.80
CA ASP A 53 10.87 -7.87 -13.99
C ASP A 53 9.58 -7.23 -14.53
N VAL A 54 9.66 -6.66 -15.73
CA VAL A 54 8.52 -5.98 -16.36
C VAL A 54 7.45 -6.94 -16.89
N SER A 55 7.76 -8.24 -16.98
CA SER A 55 6.83 -9.27 -17.42
C SER A 55 6.02 -9.89 -16.27
N ALA A 56 6.44 -9.67 -15.03
CA ALA A 56 5.79 -10.23 -13.86
C ALA A 56 4.63 -9.36 -13.36
N HIS A 57 3.65 -9.99 -12.72
CA HIS A 57 2.60 -9.29 -11.98
C HIS A 57 3.07 -9.03 -10.56
N TYR A 58 2.95 -7.77 -10.10
CA TYR A 58 3.36 -7.36 -8.75
C TYR A 58 2.13 -7.03 -7.92
N HIS A 59 1.81 -7.90 -6.96
CA HIS A 59 0.77 -7.65 -5.97
C HIS A 59 1.43 -7.32 -4.62
N VAL A 60 1.27 -6.07 -4.16
CA VAL A 60 1.83 -5.59 -2.88
C VAL A 60 0.68 -5.16 -1.96
N PRO A 61 0.05 -6.10 -1.24
CA PRO A 61 -1.07 -5.79 -0.37
C PRO A 61 -0.62 -5.16 0.95
N LEU A 62 -1.56 -4.46 1.61
CA LEU A 62 -1.44 -3.96 2.97
C LEU A 62 -2.51 -4.64 3.84
N LEU A 63 -2.08 -5.34 4.89
CA LEU A 63 -2.93 -5.74 6.01
C LEU A 63 -2.66 -4.76 7.16
N ILE A 64 -3.70 -4.17 7.73
CA ILE A 64 -3.56 -3.07 8.69
C ILE A 64 -4.50 -3.23 9.88
N SER A 65 -3.97 -2.90 11.04
CA SER A 65 -4.68 -2.62 12.30
C SER A 65 -4.15 -1.30 12.87
N PRO A 66 -4.77 -0.72 13.90
CA PRO A 66 -4.31 0.54 14.49
C PRO A 66 -2.86 0.53 15.02
N TYR A 67 -2.33 -0.65 15.35
CA TYR A 67 -1.03 -0.79 16.03
C TYR A 67 -0.04 -1.71 15.32
N GLY A 68 -0.37 -2.15 14.11
CA GLY A 68 0.51 -3.01 13.34
C GLY A 68 0.00 -3.22 11.93
N TYR A 69 0.93 -3.41 11.01
CA TYR A 69 0.64 -3.73 9.63
C TYR A 69 1.61 -4.78 9.10
N SER A 70 1.22 -5.42 8.01
CA SER A 70 2.10 -6.28 7.24
C SER A 70 1.88 -6.08 5.76
N THR A 71 2.94 -6.34 5.00
CA THR A 71 2.94 -6.38 3.55
C THR A 71 3.82 -7.54 3.08
N TYR A 72 3.63 -7.97 1.85
CA TYR A 72 4.41 -9.05 1.24
C TYR A 72 4.36 -8.92 -0.28
N ARG A 73 5.22 -9.67 -0.99
CA ARG A 73 5.12 -9.81 -2.45
C ARG A 73 4.20 -10.99 -2.78
N GLY A 74 3.00 -10.69 -3.28
CA GLY A 74 2.11 -11.68 -3.90
C GLY A 74 2.44 -11.91 -5.37
N SER A 75 1.89 -13.00 -5.92
CA SER A 75 1.86 -13.32 -7.35
C SER A 75 0.70 -12.62 -8.06
#